data_AF-A0AAN9C7S8-F1
#
_entry.id   AF-A0AAN9C7S8-F1
#
_cell.length_a   1.000
_cell.length_b   1.000
_cell.length_c   1.000
_cell.angle_alpha   90.00
_cell.angle_beta   90.00
_cell.angle_gamma   90.00
#
_symmetry.space_group_name_H-M   'P 1'
#
loop_
_entity.id
_entity.type
_entity.pdbx_description
1 polymer ?
#
loop_
_entity_poly.entity_id
_entity_poly.type
_entity_poly.pdbx_seq_one_letter_code
_entity_poly.pdbx_strand_id
1 'polypeptide(L)'
;MGGSYSQEDYLRSAFDIYGDVLRYEPCFLPDIGIDESLLKYSGSDSNAALQAFSNEMINTVPGYVHSLGSAFGALTSVPNAVGLGALVISMIIEIAVKTSAQTSDDTYSLLRRVFGEEKASSVRDKMSEFLKRHEIYMNNDQRLREELRRLEHQLSDHLTALRNSLKLDGQMRSRGFKIWVNGAAFHVQMLIHEARLDIQDVQTSKPASDYVKEIKAAIDVYLRYLDHLLEKYKTYKINSDEFSCGTLFFCMNLENICKMYNNEIEGCSIKVHGIPPEPCSYGKEVMAAFMDIVYSNYEPIKGLKSYFSNIKNNLNSLIRERGSFTVPSAAG
;
A
#
# COMPACT_ATOMS: atom_id res chain seq x y z
N MET A 1 41.93 -16.53 -23.90
CA MET A 1 40.61 -17.19 -23.84
C MET A 1 39.93 -16.65 -22.60
N GLY A 2 39.12 -15.59 -22.75
CA GLY A 2 38.39 -14.99 -21.64
C GLY A 2 37.17 -15.85 -21.32
N GLY A 3 37.09 -16.39 -20.10
CA GLY A 3 35.93 -17.14 -19.64
C GLY A 3 34.76 -16.17 -19.50
N SER A 4 33.65 -16.47 -20.19
CA SER A 4 32.38 -15.80 -19.94
C SER A 4 31.99 -15.98 -18.47
N TYR A 5 31.38 -14.95 -17.88
CA TYR A 5 30.84 -15.03 -16.52
C TYR A 5 29.83 -16.18 -16.38
N SER A 6 29.87 -16.86 -15.24
CA SER A 6 28.92 -17.91 -14.91
C SER A 6 27.67 -17.34 -14.24
N GLN A 7 26.59 -18.14 -14.19
CA GLN A 7 25.38 -17.77 -13.45
C GLN A 7 25.65 -17.55 -11.96
N GLU A 8 26.61 -18.28 -11.37
CA GLU A 8 27.01 -18.13 -9.97
C GLU A 8 27.65 -16.77 -9.71
N ASP A 9 28.43 -16.27 -10.67
CA ASP A 9 29.05 -14.94 -10.57
C ASP A 9 27.99 -13.82 -10.58
N TYR A 10 26.98 -13.93 -11.45
CA TYR A 10 25.87 -12.97 -11.47
C TYR A 10 25.08 -12.95 -10.16
N LEU A 11 24.78 -14.14 -9.62
CA LEU A 11 24.08 -14.27 -8.35
C LEU A 11 24.89 -13.66 -7.20
N ARG A 12 26.20 -13.92 -7.16
CA ARG A 12 27.09 -13.36 -6.14
C ARG A 12 27.09 -11.84 -6.18
N SER A 13 27.30 -11.23 -7.35
CA SER A 13 27.25 -9.77 -7.50
C SER A 13 25.88 -9.20 -7.11
N ALA A 14 24.80 -9.86 -7.52
CA ALA A 14 23.44 -9.44 -7.17
C ALA A 14 23.16 -9.50 -5.67
N PHE A 15 23.70 -10.49 -4.96
CA PHE A 15 23.61 -10.59 -3.49
C PHE A 15 24.36 -9.46 -2.79
N ASP A 16 25.58 -9.14 -3.25
CA ASP A 16 26.37 -8.05 -2.71
C ASP A 16 25.64 -6.71 -2.91
N ILE A 17 25.12 -6.45 -4.12
CA ILE A 17 24.30 -5.27 -4.44
C ILE A 17 23.06 -5.21 -3.53
N TYR A 18 22.35 -6.32 -3.33
CA TYR A 18 21.18 -6.35 -2.46
C TYR A 18 21.53 -5.98 -1.01
N GLY A 19 22.67 -6.46 -0.50
CA GLY A 19 23.18 -6.08 0.80
C GLY A 19 23.47 -4.58 0.92
N ASP A 20 24.08 -4.00 -0.10
CA ASP A 20 24.41 -2.56 -0.13
C ASP A 20 23.16 -1.68 -0.27
N VAL A 21 22.22 -2.08 -1.14
CA VAL A 21 20.92 -1.41 -1.32
C VAL A 21 20.14 -1.36 0.00
N LEU A 22 20.10 -2.45 0.75
CA LEU A 22 19.41 -2.49 2.06
C LEU A 22 20.02 -1.54 3.09
N ARG A 23 21.33 -1.27 3.02
CA ARG A 23 22.07 -0.48 4.03
C ARG A 23 22.19 0.99 3.66
N TYR A 24 22.42 1.28 2.39
CA TYR A 24 22.90 2.57 1.95
C TYR A 24 21.96 3.25 0.96
N GLU A 25 21.29 2.50 0.09
CA GLU A 25 20.51 3.06 -1.02
C GLU A 25 19.13 2.38 -1.16
N PRO A 26 18.20 2.57 -0.19
CA PRO A 26 16.90 1.91 -0.20
C PRO A 26 16.01 2.33 -1.37
N CYS A 27 16.37 3.39 -2.10
CA CYS A 27 15.64 3.86 -3.28
C CYS A 27 15.63 2.85 -4.44
N PHE A 28 16.48 1.81 -4.42
CA PHE A 28 16.40 0.70 -5.37
C PHE A 28 15.36 -0.36 -5.02
N LEU A 29 14.88 -0.38 -3.77
CA LEU A 29 13.86 -1.32 -3.33
C LEU A 29 12.49 -0.88 -3.86
N PRO A 30 11.70 -1.81 -4.43
CA PRO A 30 10.36 -1.49 -4.90
C PRO A 30 9.42 -0.97 -3.80
N ASP A 31 9.02 0.29 -3.90
CA ASP A 31 7.92 0.81 -3.09
C ASP A 31 6.56 0.45 -3.72
N ILE A 32 6.18 -0.82 -3.62
CA ILE A 32 4.91 -1.37 -4.13
C ILE A 32 4.07 -2.06 -3.04
N GLY A 33 4.52 -1.97 -1.79
CA GLY A 33 3.86 -2.57 -0.64
C GLY A 33 2.47 -1.99 -0.34
N ILE A 34 1.69 -2.74 0.43
CA ILE A 34 0.49 -2.20 1.06
C ILE A 34 0.93 -1.29 2.20
N ASP A 35 0.30 -0.12 2.30
CA ASP A 35 0.61 0.87 3.31
C ASP A 35 0.39 0.36 4.71
N GLU A 36 1.28 0.78 5.61
CA GLU A 36 1.25 0.36 7.01
C GLU A 36 -0.07 0.71 7.71
N SER A 37 -0.68 1.87 7.44
CA SER A 37 -1.96 2.20 8.06
C SER A 37 -3.09 1.32 7.52
N LEU A 38 -3.06 0.96 6.24
CA LEU A 38 -4.00 -0.03 5.70
C LEU A 38 -3.81 -1.37 6.40
N LEU A 39 -2.57 -1.86 6.55
CA LEU A 39 -2.29 -3.11 7.26
C LEU A 39 -2.75 -3.06 8.73
N LYS A 40 -2.40 -1.97 9.44
CA LYS A 40 -2.68 -1.75 10.85
C LYS A 40 -4.18 -1.73 11.15
N TYR A 41 -4.95 -1.02 10.34
CA TYR A 41 -6.39 -0.83 10.60
C TYR A 41 -7.30 -1.79 9.83
N SER A 42 -6.78 -2.65 8.96
CA SER A 42 -7.58 -3.66 8.23
C SER A 42 -7.64 -5.04 8.88
N GLY A 43 -6.82 -5.28 9.92
CA GLY A 43 -6.74 -6.56 10.63
C GLY A 43 -7.80 -6.76 11.72
N SER A 44 -7.80 -7.94 12.33
CA SER A 44 -8.69 -8.31 13.45
C SER A 44 -8.43 -7.53 14.74
N ASP A 45 -7.26 -6.90 14.87
CA ASP A 45 -6.90 -6.08 16.03
C ASP A 45 -7.06 -4.58 15.74
N SER A 46 -7.70 -4.24 14.63
CA SER A 46 -7.87 -2.86 14.14
C SER A 46 -8.53 -1.93 15.16
N ASN A 47 -9.49 -2.41 15.93
CA ASN A 47 -10.14 -1.62 16.98
C ASN A 47 -9.19 -1.31 18.15
N ALA A 48 -8.39 -2.28 18.58
CA ALA A 48 -7.38 -2.07 19.62
C ALA A 48 -6.28 -1.11 19.15
N ALA A 49 -5.82 -1.27 17.90
CA ALA A 49 -4.87 -0.36 17.28
C ALA A 49 -5.40 1.08 17.20
N LEU A 50 -6.68 1.25 16.87
CA LEU A 50 -7.35 2.55 16.84
C LEU A 50 -7.47 3.16 18.24
N GLN A 51 -7.86 2.38 19.25
CA GLN A 51 -7.95 2.86 20.63
C GLN A 51 -6.59 3.30 21.15
N ALA A 52 -5.53 2.51 20.90
CA ALA A 52 -4.18 2.86 21.28
C ALA A 52 -3.73 4.17 20.63
N PHE A 53 -3.98 4.35 19.33
CA PHE A 53 -3.69 5.58 18.61
C PHE A 53 -4.43 6.78 19.20
N SER A 54 -5.73 6.67 19.44
CA SER A 54 -6.51 7.74 20.07
C SER A 54 -5.98 8.09 21.47
N ASN A 55 -5.62 7.10 22.28
CA ASN A 55 -5.08 7.33 23.63
C ASN A 55 -3.73 8.04 23.61
N GLU A 56 -2.88 7.72 22.64
CA GLU A 56 -1.63 8.45 22.39
C GLU A 56 -1.93 9.93 22.08
N MET A 57 -2.88 10.21 21.17
CA MET A 57 -3.22 11.58 20.80
C MET A 57 -3.80 12.40 21.96
N ILE A 58 -4.57 11.79 22.87
CA ILE A 58 -5.05 12.46 24.10
C ILE A 58 -3.88 12.99 24.94
N ASN A 59 -2.81 12.20 25.06
CA ASN A 59 -1.67 12.54 25.90
C ASN A 59 -0.69 13.51 25.22
N THR A 60 -0.64 13.51 23.89
CA THR A 60 0.41 14.22 23.13
C THR A 60 -0.10 15.50 22.45
N VAL A 61 -1.38 15.61 22.12
CA VAL A 61 -1.91 16.73 21.33
C VAL A 61 -2.88 17.59 22.16
N PRO A 62 -2.46 18.81 22.56
CA PRO A 62 -3.34 19.76 23.23
C PRO A 62 -4.57 20.08 22.37
N GLY A 63 -5.75 20.08 22.99
CA GLY A 63 -7.02 20.37 22.31
C GLY A 63 -7.55 19.22 21.44
N TYR A 64 -6.87 18.06 21.40
CA TYR A 64 -7.29 16.89 20.61
C TYR A 64 -8.74 16.51 20.85
N VAL A 65 -9.14 16.38 22.12
CA VAL A 65 -10.50 15.97 22.51
C VAL A 65 -11.57 16.94 21.98
N HIS A 66 -11.30 18.25 22.01
CA HIS A 66 -12.20 19.26 21.48
C HIS A 66 -12.29 19.20 19.94
N SER A 67 -11.15 19.07 19.27
CA SER A 67 -11.06 18.99 17.80
C SER A 67 -11.73 17.72 17.26
N LEU A 68 -11.53 16.60 17.95
CA LEU A 68 -12.16 15.33 17.64
C LEU A 68 -13.66 15.36 17.93
N GLY A 69 -14.08 15.91 19.08
CA GLY A 69 -15.49 16.11 19.41
C GLY A 69 -16.22 16.98 18.38
N SER A 70 -15.54 17.99 17.84
CA SER A 70 -16.08 18.79 16.73
C SER A 70 -16.28 17.97 15.44
N ALA A 71 -15.37 17.04 15.14
CA ALA A 71 -15.45 16.18 13.94
C ALA A 71 -16.54 15.12 14.06
N PHE A 72 -16.68 14.48 15.22
CA PHE A 72 -17.69 13.44 15.48
C PHE A 72 -19.05 14.01 15.95
N GLY A 73 -19.12 15.31 16.23
CA GLY A 73 -20.34 15.99 16.67
C GLY A 73 -20.86 15.44 18.00
N ALA A 74 -22.13 15.02 18.02
CA ALA A 74 -22.79 14.50 19.22
C ALA A 74 -22.49 13.01 19.50
N LEU A 75 -21.62 12.36 18.72
CA LEU A 75 -21.34 10.95 18.90
C LEU A 75 -20.47 10.70 20.12
N THR A 76 -20.95 9.82 20.99
CA THR A 76 -20.17 9.28 22.12
C THR A 76 -19.52 7.94 21.76
N SER A 77 -20.04 7.25 20.75
CA SER A 77 -19.52 5.98 20.27
C SER A 77 -19.83 5.78 18.79
N VAL A 78 -18.86 5.23 18.05
CA VAL A 78 -18.99 4.84 16.65
C VAL A 78 -19.07 3.31 16.57
N PRO A 79 -20.21 2.74 16.15
CA PRO A 79 -20.32 1.29 15.94
C PRO A 79 -19.52 0.85 14.71
N ASN A 80 -19.19 -0.44 14.63
CA ASN A 80 -18.45 -1.04 13.51
C ASN A 80 -17.07 -0.40 13.24
N ALA A 81 -16.40 0.08 14.29
CA ALA A 81 -15.06 0.66 14.26
C ALA A 81 -13.96 -0.42 14.19
N VAL A 82 -14.09 -1.31 13.21
CA VAL A 82 -13.18 -2.42 12.90
C VAL A 82 -12.91 -2.45 11.40
N GLY A 83 -11.75 -2.95 10.99
CA GLY A 83 -11.31 -2.95 9.59
C GLY A 83 -11.40 -1.55 8.99
N LEU A 84 -12.11 -1.43 7.86
CA LEU A 84 -12.29 -0.15 7.19
C LEU A 84 -12.90 0.96 8.08
N GLY A 85 -13.79 0.62 9.01
CA GLY A 85 -14.32 1.61 9.96
C GLY A 85 -13.23 2.18 10.87
N ALA A 86 -12.31 1.33 11.32
CA ALA A 86 -11.17 1.78 12.13
C ALA A 86 -10.21 2.67 11.33
N LEU A 87 -9.97 2.32 10.06
CA LEU A 87 -9.16 3.11 9.16
C LEU A 87 -9.74 4.52 8.96
N VAL A 88 -11.04 4.63 8.69
CA VAL A 88 -11.72 5.92 8.52
C VAL A 88 -11.56 6.77 9.78
N ILE A 89 -11.83 6.21 10.95
CA ILE A 89 -11.73 6.95 12.22
C ILE A 89 -10.28 7.40 12.46
N SER A 90 -9.27 6.56 12.18
CA SER A 90 -7.87 6.97 12.31
C SER A 90 -7.50 8.15 11.43
N MET A 91 -8.08 8.25 10.23
CA MET A 91 -7.85 9.38 9.34
C MET A 91 -8.55 10.64 9.84
N ILE A 92 -9.76 10.52 10.38
CA ILE A 92 -10.47 11.63 11.03
C ILE A 92 -9.63 12.16 12.21
N ILE A 93 -9.06 11.26 13.02
CA ILE A 93 -8.12 11.61 14.09
C ILE A 93 -6.91 12.36 13.55
N GLU A 94 -6.25 11.87 12.49
CA GLU A 94 -5.11 12.56 11.86
C GLU A 94 -5.48 13.98 11.38
N ILE A 95 -6.67 14.15 10.79
CA ILE A 95 -7.16 15.45 10.31
C ILE A 95 -7.44 16.39 11.49
N ALA A 96 -8.11 15.91 12.54
CA ALA A 96 -8.43 16.67 13.75
C ALA A 96 -7.15 17.12 14.50
N VAL A 97 -6.11 16.29 14.48
CA VAL A 97 -4.82 16.62 15.08
C VAL A 97 -4.13 17.74 14.31
N LYS A 98 -4.14 17.68 12.97
CA LYS A 98 -3.54 18.74 12.13
C LYS A 98 -4.20 20.08 12.33
N THR A 99 -5.53 20.11 12.46
CA THR A 99 -6.25 21.36 12.72
C THR A 99 -5.99 21.90 14.13
N SER A 100 -5.77 21.02 15.12
CA SER A 100 -5.48 21.39 16.51
C SER A 100 -4.05 21.88 16.75
N ALA A 101 -3.06 21.26 16.10
CA ALA A 101 -1.66 21.45 16.47
C ALA A 101 -0.99 22.69 15.84
N GLN A 102 -1.65 23.39 14.90
CA GLN A 102 -1.04 24.46 14.07
C GLN A 102 0.32 24.08 13.46
N THR A 103 0.64 22.78 13.40
CA THR A 103 1.92 22.30 12.88
C THR A 103 1.90 22.45 11.37
N SER A 104 2.77 23.30 10.86
CA SER A 104 3.04 23.48 9.42
C SER A 104 3.76 22.28 8.79
N ASP A 105 3.99 21.22 9.56
CA ASP A 105 4.80 20.11 9.11
C ASP A 105 3.99 19.17 8.22
N ASP A 106 4.59 18.80 7.11
CA ASP A 106 4.01 18.09 5.96
C ASP A 106 3.82 16.61 6.31
N THR A 107 3.19 16.32 7.45
CA THR A 107 2.86 14.96 7.88
C THR A 107 1.99 14.37 6.80
N TYR A 108 2.60 13.52 5.96
CA TYR A 108 1.99 12.74 4.90
C TYR A 108 0.62 12.27 5.36
N SER A 109 -0.46 12.91 4.87
CA SER A 109 -1.79 12.37 5.11
C SER A 109 -1.78 10.94 4.60
N LEU A 110 -2.43 10.03 5.31
CA LEU A 110 -2.56 8.64 4.86
C LEU A 110 -2.97 8.58 3.37
N LEU A 111 -3.90 9.46 2.94
CA LEU A 111 -4.25 9.62 1.52
C LEU A 111 -3.06 9.93 0.59
N ARG A 112 -2.14 10.81 1.00
CA ARG A 112 -0.94 11.13 0.20
C ARG A 112 0.09 10.00 0.25
N ARG A 113 0.24 9.29 1.37
CA ARG A 113 1.20 8.17 1.48
C ARG A 113 0.77 6.95 0.67
N VAL A 114 -0.53 6.68 0.69
CA VAL A 114 -1.12 5.50 0.04
C VAL A 114 -1.35 5.71 -1.45
N PHE A 115 -1.66 6.94 -1.86
CA PHE A 115 -2.05 7.23 -3.25
C PHE A 115 -1.18 8.27 -3.96
N GLY A 116 -0.20 8.84 -3.27
CA GLY A 116 0.66 9.90 -3.77
C GLY A 116 -0.05 11.24 -3.97
N GLU A 117 0.72 12.26 -4.29
CA GLU A 117 0.23 13.61 -4.63
C GLU A 117 -0.51 13.72 -5.97
N GLU A 118 -0.69 12.63 -6.71
CA GLU A 118 -1.06 12.70 -8.12
C GLU A 118 -2.50 13.16 -8.25
N LYS A 119 -2.67 14.44 -8.62
CA LYS A 119 -3.97 15.13 -8.69
C LYS A 119 -4.98 14.49 -9.65
N ALA A 120 -4.58 13.47 -10.41
CA ALA A 120 -5.36 12.82 -11.46
C ALA A 120 -5.68 11.32 -11.21
N SER A 121 -5.32 10.75 -10.05
CA SER A 121 -5.64 9.34 -9.77
C SER A 121 -7.12 9.16 -9.42
N SER A 122 -7.92 8.65 -10.37
CA SER A 122 -9.35 8.39 -10.13
C SER A 122 -9.59 7.39 -9.00
N VAL A 123 -8.68 6.43 -8.78
CA VAL A 123 -8.72 5.51 -7.63
C VAL A 123 -8.65 6.29 -6.31
N ARG A 124 -7.68 7.21 -6.19
CA ARG A 124 -7.53 8.07 -5.01
C ARG A 124 -8.75 8.94 -4.77
N ASP A 125 -9.30 9.51 -5.83
CA ASP A 125 -10.46 10.40 -5.73
C ASP A 125 -11.70 9.64 -5.22
N LYS A 126 -11.92 8.40 -5.68
CA LYS A 126 -13.02 7.56 -5.18
C LYS A 126 -12.82 7.12 -3.74
N MET A 127 -11.59 6.84 -3.34
CA MET A 127 -11.31 6.53 -1.94
C MET A 127 -11.47 7.75 -1.03
N SER A 128 -11.04 8.93 -1.47
CA SER A 128 -11.24 10.17 -0.72
C SER A 128 -12.72 10.50 -0.57
N GLU A 129 -13.50 10.28 -1.64
CA GLU A 129 -14.96 10.41 -1.61
C GLU A 129 -15.59 9.36 -0.67
N PHE A 130 -15.10 8.11 -0.65
CA PHE A 130 -15.53 7.11 0.33
C PHE A 130 -15.37 7.61 1.76
N LEU A 131 -14.19 8.11 2.12
CA LEU A 131 -13.92 8.58 3.48
C LEU A 131 -14.87 9.71 3.87
N LYS A 132 -15.05 10.67 2.96
CA LYS A 132 -15.94 11.81 3.17
C LYS A 132 -17.40 11.37 3.35
N ARG A 133 -17.88 10.42 2.54
CA ARG A 133 -19.25 9.90 2.67
C ARG A 133 -19.42 9.08 3.94
N HIS A 134 -18.39 8.32 4.32
CA HIS A 134 -18.38 7.58 5.57
C HIS A 134 -18.49 8.50 6.78
N GLU A 135 -17.68 9.55 6.84
CA GLU A 135 -17.76 10.59 7.86
C GLU A 135 -19.15 11.25 7.93
N ILE A 136 -19.68 11.70 6.79
CA ILE A 136 -20.98 12.41 6.73
C ILE A 136 -22.15 11.51 7.16
N TYR A 137 -22.14 10.23 6.77
CA TYR A 137 -23.26 9.31 6.97
C TYR A 137 -23.02 8.27 8.05
N MET A 138 -21.98 8.43 8.89
CA MET A 138 -21.64 7.48 9.95
C MET A 138 -22.80 7.21 10.93
N ASN A 139 -23.76 8.14 11.04
CA ASN A 139 -24.94 8.06 11.90
C ASN A 139 -26.21 7.59 11.17
N ASN A 140 -26.11 7.27 9.88
CA ASN A 140 -27.23 6.84 9.06
C ASN A 140 -26.81 5.62 8.23
N ASP A 141 -26.89 4.44 8.85
CA ASP A 141 -26.46 3.17 8.26
C ASP A 141 -27.13 2.87 6.90
N GLN A 142 -28.39 3.26 6.71
CA GLN A 142 -29.06 3.08 5.43
C GLN A 142 -28.41 3.95 4.35
N ARG A 143 -28.26 5.26 4.62
CA ARG A 143 -27.66 6.18 3.66
C ARG A 143 -26.19 5.87 3.40
N LEU A 144 -25.46 5.49 4.45
CA LEU A 144 -24.08 5.05 4.35
C LEU A 144 -23.98 3.88 3.38
N ARG A 145 -24.77 2.82 3.58
CA ARG A 145 -24.78 1.64 2.70
C ARG A 145 -25.06 1.98 1.23
N GLU A 146 -26.02 2.84 0.94
CA GLU A 146 -26.32 3.28 -0.42
C GLU A 146 -25.11 3.95 -1.09
N GLU A 147 -24.43 4.84 -0.37
CA GLU A 147 -23.23 5.50 -0.88
C GLU A 147 -22.05 4.55 -1.01
N LEU A 148 -21.87 3.61 -0.08
CA LEU A 148 -20.79 2.63 -0.15
C LEU A 148 -20.96 1.77 -1.40
N ARG A 149 -22.13 1.16 -1.63
CA ARG A 149 -22.36 0.31 -2.82
C ARG A 149 -22.09 1.06 -4.13
N ARG A 150 -22.52 2.33 -4.21
CA ARG A 150 -22.25 3.17 -5.39
C ARG A 150 -20.75 3.41 -5.59
N LEU A 151 -20.02 3.67 -4.51
CA LEU A 151 -18.58 3.93 -4.55
C LEU A 151 -17.75 2.67 -4.79
N GLU A 152 -18.22 1.51 -4.32
CA GLU A 152 -17.61 0.19 -4.54
C GLU A 152 -17.54 -0.09 -6.04
N HIS A 153 -18.68 0.01 -6.74
CA HIS A 153 -18.73 -0.21 -8.19
C HIS A 153 -17.79 0.74 -8.93
N GLN A 154 -17.81 2.02 -8.57
CA GLN A 154 -16.93 3.01 -9.18
C GLN A 154 -15.44 2.72 -8.91
N LEU A 155 -15.09 2.28 -7.70
CA LEU A 155 -13.71 1.94 -7.36
C LEU A 155 -13.24 0.70 -8.14
N SER A 156 -14.09 -0.33 -8.22
CA SER A 156 -13.84 -1.56 -8.98
C SER A 156 -13.55 -1.27 -10.47
N ASP A 157 -14.34 -0.38 -11.08
CA ASP A 157 -14.13 0.08 -12.46
C ASP A 157 -12.78 0.80 -12.64
N HIS A 158 -12.46 1.75 -11.75
CA HIS A 158 -11.19 2.48 -11.83
C HIS A 158 -9.98 1.58 -11.57
N LEU A 159 -10.08 0.59 -10.67
CA LEU A 159 -9.03 -0.40 -10.45
C LEU A 159 -8.82 -1.28 -11.67
N THR A 160 -9.89 -1.63 -12.37
CA THR A 160 -9.83 -2.40 -13.62
C THR A 160 -9.16 -1.57 -14.72
N ALA A 161 -9.54 -0.30 -14.88
CA ALA A 161 -8.93 0.61 -15.83
C ALA A 161 -7.42 0.82 -15.55
N LEU A 162 -7.06 1.08 -14.28
CA LEU A 162 -5.66 1.24 -13.88
C LEU A 162 -4.85 -0.03 -14.14
N ARG A 163 -5.38 -1.21 -13.79
CA ARG A 163 -4.73 -2.49 -14.08
C ARG A 163 -4.48 -2.66 -15.58
N ASN A 164 -5.45 -2.33 -16.42
CA ASN A 164 -5.30 -2.43 -17.86
C ASN A 164 -4.22 -1.47 -18.38
N SER A 165 -4.17 -0.24 -17.87
CA SER A 165 -3.09 0.72 -18.18
C SER A 165 -1.70 0.19 -17.78
N LEU A 166 -1.55 -0.32 -16.57
CA LEU A 166 -0.31 -0.95 -16.11
C LEU A 166 0.07 -2.17 -16.96
N LYS A 167 -0.92 -3.00 -17.32
CA LYS A 167 -0.71 -4.26 -18.04
C LYS A 167 -0.53 -4.10 -19.55
N LEU A 168 -1.14 -3.12 -20.20
CA LEU A 168 -1.21 -3.05 -21.67
C LEU A 168 -0.53 -1.79 -22.22
N ASP A 169 -0.64 -0.65 -21.53
CA ASP A 169 -0.32 0.66 -22.13
C ASP A 169 1.10 1.14 -21.81
N GLY A 170 1.98 0.22 -21.39
CA GLY A 170 3.37 0.53 -21.02
C GLY A 170 3.52 1.44 -19.79
N GLN A 171 2.45 1.74 -19.06
CA GLN A 171 2.45 2.65 -17.91
C GLN A 171 2.95 2.00 -16.60
N MET A 172 3.62 0.86 -16.69
CA MET A 172 4.11 0.16 -15.51
C MET A 172 5.17 1.03 -14.82
N ARG A 173 4.87 1.46 -13.59
CA ARG A 173 5.78 2.21 -12.71
C ARG A 173 5.50 1.84 -11.26
N SER A 174 6.49 1.96 -10.36
CA SER A 174 6.31 1.59 -8.94
C SER A 174 5.12 2.29 -8.32
N ARG A 175 4.99 3.60 -8.56
CA ARG A 175 3.88 4.42 -8.05
C ARG A 175 2.51 3.93 -8.53
N GLY A 176 2.35 3.70 -9.84
CA GLY A 176 1.07 3.25 -10.40
C GLY A 176 0.68 1.86 -9.88
N PHE A 177 1.67 0.97 -9.73
CA PHE A 177 1.44 -0.35 -9.17
C PHE A 177 1.09 -0.29 -7.67
N LYS A 178 1.76 0.57 -6.89
CA LYS A 178 1.42 0.83 -5.48
C LYS A 178 -0.01 1.33 -5.33
N ILE A 179 -0.45 2.29 -6.16
CA ILE A 179 -1.83 2.79 -6.15
C ILE A 179 -2.80 1.63 -6.41
N TRP A 180 -2.51 0.77 -7.38
CA TRP A 180 -3.36 -0.38 -7.68
C TRP A 180 -3.43 -1.38 -6.53
N VAL A 181 -2.28 -1.76 -5.94
CA VAL A 181 -2.19 -2.70 -4.82
C VAL A 181 -2.97 -2.19 -3.61
N ASN A 182 -2.75 -0.93 -3.23
CA ASN A 182 -3.42 -0.33 -2.09
C ASN A 182 -4.91 -0.12 -2.34
N GLY A 183 -5.31 0.27 -3.55
CA GLY A 183 -6.72 0.39 -3.91
C GLY A 183 -7.43 -0.96 -3.93
N ALA A 184 -6.78 -2.03 -4.39
CA ALA A 184 -7.30 -3.40 -4.32
C ALA A 184 -7.44 -3.88 -2.86
N ALA A 185 -6.44 -3.61 -2.02
CA ALA A 185 -6.47 -3.93 -0.59
C ALA A 185 -7.62 -3.21 0.11
N PHE A 186 -7.83 -1.93 -0.20
CA PHE A 186 -8.94 -1.14 0.32
C PHE A 186 -10.29 -1.63 -0.20
N HIS A 187 -10.41 -1.97 -1.47
CA HIS A 187 -11.66 -2.47 -2.04
C HIS A 187 -12.12 -3.77 -1.36
N VAL A 188 -11.21 -4.70 -1.06
CA VAL A 188 -11.55 -5.89 -0.28
C VAL A 188 -12.07 -5.52 1.12
N GLN A 189 -11.46 -4.55 1.78
CA GLN A 189 -11.92 -4.06 3.09
C GLN A 189 -13.29 -3.37 3.00
N MET A 190 -13.57 -2.70 1.88
CA MET A 190 -14.86 -2.10 1.59
C MET A 190 -15.96 -3.15 1.49
N LEU A 191 -15.73 -4.22 0.73
CA LEU A 191 -16.69 -5.32 0.62
C LEU A 191 -16.94 -6.02 1.98
N ILE A 192 -15.89 -6.19 2.80
CA ILE A 192 -16.03 -6.74 4.15
C ILE A 192 -16.88 -5.81 5.03
N HIS A 193 -16.64 -4.51 4.96
CA HIS A 193 -17.39 -3.53 5.72
C HIS A 193 -18.86 -3.46 5.29
N GLU A 194 -19.15 -3.52 4.00
CA GLU A 194 -20.52 -3.62 3.49
C GLU A 194 -21.23 -4.89 3.96
N ALA A 195 -20.56 -6.04 3.89
CA ALA A 195 -21.11 -7.29 4.40
C ALA A 195 -21.43 -7.21 5.91
N ARG A 196 -20.57 -6.55 6.70
CA ARG A 196 -20.82 -6.30 8.13
C ARG A 196 -22.09 -5.48 8.33
N LEU A 197 -22.26 -4.38 7.59
CA LEU A 197 -23.44 -3.50 7.70
C LEU A 197 -24.72 -4.22 7.28
N ASP A 198 -24.67 -4.99 6.20
CA ASP A 198 -25.83 -5.72 5.68
C ASP A 198 -26.29 -6.86 6.60
N ILE A 199 -25.37 -7.60 7.21
CA ILE A 199 -25.72 -8.68 8.15
C ILE A 199 -26.37 -8.14 9.43
N GLN A 200 -26.15 -6.87 9.77
CA GLN A 200 -26.81 -6.22 10.92
C GLN A 200 -28.24 -5.82 10.63
N ASP A 201 -28.54 -5.51 9.36
CA ASP A 201 -29.87 -5.10 9.00
C ASP A 201 -30.79 -6.32 8.92
N VAL A 202 -31.78 -6.34 9.80
CA VAL A 202 -32.79 -7.40 9.93
C VAL A 202 -33.61 -7.56 8.65
N GLN A 203 -33.63 -6.54 7.79
CA GLN A 203 -34.35 -6.57 6.51
C GLN A 203 -33.55 -7.24 5.39
N THR A 204 -32.27 -7.52 5.59
CA THR A 204 -31.42 -8.10 4.54
C THR A 204 -31.66 -9.61 4.43
N SER A 205 -32.17 -10.05 3.28
CA SER A 205 -32.48 -11.46 3.00
C SER A 205 -31.25 -12.30 2.60
N LYS A 206 -30.10 -11.66 2.36
CA LYS A 206 -28.90 -12.32 1.86
C LYS A 206 -28.12 -12.98 3.00
N PRO A 207 -27.88 -14.31 2.95
CA PRO A 207 -27.16 -14.99 4.01
C PRO A 207 -25.67 -14.61 4.00
N ALA A 208 -25.04 -14.58 5.18
CA ALA A 208 -23.61 -14.27 5.35
C ALA A 208 -22.69 -15.13 4.45
N SER A 209 -23.10 -16.37 4.14
CA SER A 209 -22.37 -17.26 3.25
C SER A 209 -22.22 -16.73 1.83
N ASP A 210 -23.17 -15.94 1.35
CA ASP A 210 -23.14 -15.43 -0.02
C ASP A 210 -22.18 -14.24 -0.13
N TYR A 211 -22.13 -13.37 0.87
CA TYR A 211 -21.07 -12.36 0.98
C TYR A 211 -19.68 -13.00 1.03
N VAL A 212 -19.52 -14.07 1.80
CA VAL A 212 -18.26 -14.80 1.88
C VAL A 212 -17.82 -15.35 0.52
N LYS A 213 -18.76 -15.92 -0.26
CA LYS A 213 -18.45 -16.43 -1.61
C LYS A 213 -18.04 -15.31 -2.55
N GLU A 214 -18.79 -14.21 -2.58
CA GLU A 214 -18.53 -13.08 -3.47
C GLU A 214 -17.19 -12.40 -3.18
N ILE A 215 -16.91 -12.13 -1.90
CA ILE A 215 -15.63 -11.51 -1.50
C ILE A 215 -14.46 -12.44 -1.78
N LYS A 216 -14.61 -13.77 -1.55
CA LYS A 216 -13.57 -14.73 -1.95
C LYS A 216 -13.32 -14.71 -3.45
N ALA A 217 -14.37 -14.61 -4.26
CA ALA A 217 -14.23 -14.52 -5.71
C ALA A 217 -13.51 -13.22 -6.13
N ALA A 218 -13.82 -12.09 -5.50
CA ALA A 218 -13.11 -10.83 -5.72
C ALA A 218 -11.62 -10.94 -5.33
N ILE A 219 -11.31 -11.53 -4.18
CA ILE A 219 -9.92 -11.79 -3.75
C ILE A 219 -9.19 -12.68 -4.76
N ASP A 220 -9.84 -13.72 -5.28
CA ASP A 220 -9.25 -14.59 -6.29
C ASP A 220 -8.97 -13.87 -7.61
N VAL A 221 -9.81 -12.91 -8.01
CA VAL A 221 -9.53 -12.02 -9.13
C VAL A 221 -8.29 -11.18 -8.85
N TYR A 222 -8.20 -10.58 -7.66
CA TYR A 222 -7.04 -9.76 -7.30
C TYR A 222 -5.74 -10.54 -7.22
N LEU A 223 -5.75 -11.75 -6.67
CA LEU A 223 -4.57 -12.62 -6.63
C LEU A 223 -4.07 -12.93 -8.05
N ARG A 224 -4.97 -13.28 -8.98
CA ARG A 224 -4.60 -13.50 -10.39
C ARG A 224 -4.06 -12.23 -11.06
N TYR A 225 -4.66 -11.08 -10.79
CA TYR A 225 -4.17 -9.81 -11.32
C TYR A 225 -2.80 -9.44 -10.75
N LEU A 226 -2.60 -9.67 -9.46
CA LEU A 226 -1.33 -9.43 -8.78
C LEU A 226 -0.22 -10.30 -9.36
N ASP A 227 -0.47 -11.58 -9.67
CA ASP A 227 0.50 -12.44 -10.36
C ASP A 227 1.00 -11.82 -11.67
N HIS A 228 0.06 -11.39 -12.52
CA HIS A 228 0.41 -10.78 -13.80
C HIS A 228 1.12 -9.44 -13.66
N LEU A 229 0.73 -8.62 -12.68
CA LEU A 229 1.33 -7.31 -12.46
C LEU A 229 2.72 -7.43 -11.83
N LEU A 230 2.96 -8.39 -10.94
CA LEU A 230 4.27 -8.68 -10.37
C LEU A 230 5.27 -9.10 -11.46
N GLU A 231 4.90 -10.05 -12.31
CA GLU A 231 5.77 -10.47 -13.42
C GLU A 231 6.07 -9.32 -14.38
N LYS A 232 5.05 -8.51 -14.70
CA LYS A 232 5.24 -7.35 -15.58
C LYS A 232 6.10 -6.27 -14.91
N TYR A 233 5.91 -6.00 -13.62
CA TYR A 233 6.68 -5.02 -12.88
C TYR A 233 8.14 -5.45 -12.71
N LYS A 234 8.40 -6.74 -12.46
CA LYS A 234 9.75 -7.31 -12.46
C LYS A 234 10.44 -7.09 -13.79
N THR A 235 9.77 -7.45 -14.90
CA THR A 235 10.28 -7.24 -16.26
C THR A 235 10.53 -5.76 -16.55
N TYR A 236 9.64 -4.88 -16.09
CA TYR A 236 9.81 -3.45 -16.21
C TYR A 236 11.08 -2.98 -15.49
N LYS A 237 11.28 -3.32 -14.21
CA LYS A 237 12.47 -2.91 -13.44
C LYS A 237 13.78 -3.41 -14.06
N ILE A 238 13.79 -4.65 -14.56
CA ILE A 238 14.96 -5.21 -15.26
C ILE A 238 15.33 -4.40 -16.52
N ASN A 239 14.33 -3.84 -17.21
CA ASN A 239 14.55 -3.12 -18.45
C ASN A 239 14.69 -1.60 -18.27
N SER A 240 14.13 -1.04 -17.20
CA SER A 240 14.12 0.39 -16.93
C SER A 240 15.33 0.85 -16.13
N ASP A 241 15.86 0.01 -15.25
CA ASP A 241 17.01 0.35 -14.42
C ASP A 241 18.30 0.10 -15.22
N GLU A 242 19.19 1.08 -15.22
CA GLU A 242 20.36 1.08 -16.10
C GLU A 242 21.65 0.85 -15.32
N PHE A 243 22.60 0.15 -15.96
CA PHE A 243 23.99 0.09 -15.53
C PHE A 243 24.83 1.01 -16.42
N SER A 244 25.58 1.92 -15.80
CA SER A 244 26.62 2.68 -16.47
C SER A 244 27.97 2.34 -15.87
N CYS A 245 28.86 1.76 -16.67
CA CYS A 245 30.23 1.49 -16.27
C CYS A 245 31.16 2.47 -16.99
N GLY A 246 31.95 3.21 -16.21
CA GLY A 246 32.98 4.10 -16.72
C GLY A 246 34.35 3.64 -16.28
N THR A 247 35.34 3.75 -17.17
CA THR A 247 36.75 3.64 -16.82
C THR A 247 37.27 5.05 -16.48
N LEU A 248 37.52 5.32 -15.21
CA LEU A 248 38.19 6.56 -14.80
C LEU A 248 39.71 6.37 -14.95
N PHE A 249 40.31 7.09 -15.90
CA PHE A 249 41.76 7.14 -16.05
C PHE A 249 42.37 8.01 -14.95
N PHE A 250 42.64 7.43 -13.79
CA PHE A 250 43.60 8.01 -12.85
C PHE A 250 44.97 7.40 -13.10
N CYS A 251 45.97 8.26 -13.26
CA CYS A 251 47.37 7.86 -13.33
C CYS A 251 47.68 6.94 -12.14
N MET A 252 47.89 5.65 -12.43
CA MET A 252 48.35 4.57 -11.55
C MET A 252 47.33 3.58 -10.93
N ASN A 253 46.01 3.67 -11.12
CA ASN A 253 45.09 2.56 -10.77
C ASN A 253 43.82 2.55 -11.64
N LEU A 254 43.57 1.43 -12.33
CA LEU A 254 42.33 1.17 -13.08
C LEU A 254 41.22 0.75 -12.09
N GLU A 255 40.55 1.72 -11.46
CA GLU A 255 39.28 1.45 -10.78
C GLU A 255 38.13 1.55 -11.78
N ASN A 256 37.52 0.41 -12.08
CA ASN A 256 36.28 0.38 -12.85
C ASN A 256 35.14 0.67 -11.89
N ILE A 257 34.47 1.80 -12.11
CA ILE A 257 33.32 2.18 -11.30
C ILE A 257 32.08 1.92 -12.16
N CYS A 258 31.39 0.83 -11.87
CA CYS A 258 30.04 0.60 -12.35
C CYS A 258 29.06 1.28 -11.40
N LYS A 259 28.01 1.89 -11.95
CA LYS A 259 26.90 2.45 -11.21
C LYS A 259 25.60 1.88 -11.76
N MET A 260 24.70 1.54 -10.84
CA MET A 260 23.32 1.21 -11.16
C MET A 260 22.47 2.46 -10.91
N TYR A 261 21.46 2.68 -11.74
CA TYR A 261 20.56 3.84 -11.68
C TYR A 261 19.11 3.37 -11.63
N ASN A 262 18.33 3.94 -10.70
CA ASN A 262 16.88 3.78 -10.70
C ASN A 262 16.26 4.96 -11.46
N ASN A 263 15.82 4.72 -12.69
CA ASN A 263 15.30 5.77 -13.56
C ASN A 263 13.94 6.32 -13.13
N GLU A 264 13.29 5.75 -12.11
CA GLU A 264 12.08 6.31 -11.52
C GLU A 264 12.35 7.38 -10.45
N ILE A 265 13.56 7.39 -9.87
CA ILE A 265 13.90 8.25 -8.74
C ILE A 265 15.14 9.05 -9.10
N GLU A 266 14.94 10.34 -9.32
CA GLU A 266 16.03 11.27 -9.63
C GLU A 266 17.13 11.22 -8.55
N GLY A 267 18.38 11.07 -8.98
CA GLY A 267 19.54 10.99 -8.08
C GLY A 267 19.77 9.64 -7.40
N CYS A 268 18.88 8.65 -7.59
CA CYS A 268 19.07 7.32 -7.03
C CYS A 268 20.11 6.52 -7.84
N SER A 269 21.31 6.37 -7.28
CA SER A 269 22.38 5.58 -7.89
C SER A 269 23.24 4.89 -6.83
N ILE A 270 23.68 3.67 -7.12
CA ILE A 270 24.57 2.91 -6.23
C ILE A 270 25.82 2.49 -6.99
N LYS A 271 26.98 2.60 -6.33
CA LYS A 271 28.23 2.06 -6.87
C LYS A 271 28.22 0.55 -6.75
N VAL A 272 28.61 -0.12 -7.82
CA VAL A 272 28.65 -1.58 -7.87
C VAL A 272 30.11 -2.01 -7.98
N HIS A 273 30.55 -2.77 -7.00
CA HIS A 273 31.91 -3.31 -6.93
C HIS A 273 31.95 -4.72 -7.52
N GLY A 274 33.10 -5.12 -8.07
CA GLY A 274 33.35 -6.50 -8.50
C GLY A 274 32.79 -6.89 -9.88
N ILE A 275 32.16 -5.98 -10.62
CA ILE A 275 31.79 -6.22 -12.03
C ILE A 275 33.02 -5.89 -12.91
N PRO A 276 33.38 -6.77 -13.87
CA PRO A 276 34.48 -6.49 -14.80
C PRO A 276 34.26 -5.20 -15.60
N PRO A 277 35.34 -4.56 -16.06
CA PRO A 277 35.28 -3.44 -17.00
C PRO A 277 34.66 -3.74 -18.36
N GLU A 278 34.41 -5.01 -18.69
CA GLU A 278 33.87 -5.35 -20.01
C GLU A 278 32.54 -4.63 -20.23
N PRO A 279 32.31 -4.10 -21.44
CA PRO A 279 31.37 -3.01 -21.66
C PRO A 279 29.93 -3.46 -21.44
N CYS A 280 29.39 -3.23 -20.24
CA CYS A 280 27.96 -3.21 -19.86
C CYS A 280 27.07 -4.39 -20.34
N SER A 281 27.62 -5.44 -20.97
CA SER A 281 26.86 -6.51 -21.61
C SER A 281 26.18 -7.44 -20.61
N TYR A 282 26.64 -7.41 -19.36
CA TYR A 282 26.18 -8.28 -18.28
C TYR A 282 25.23 -7.59 -17.29
N GLY A 283 24.96 -6.29 -17.49
CA GLY A 283 24.13 -5.51 -16.56
C GLY A 283 22.69 -6.05 -16.45
N LYS A 284 22.17 -6.62 -17.53
CA LYS A 284 20.81 -7.19 -17.56
C LYS A 284 20.72 -8.49 -16.76
N GLU A 285 21.71 -9.36 -16.86
CA GLU A 285 21.78 -10.63 -16.14
C GLU A 285 21.96 -10.40 -14.63
N VAL A 286 22.83 -9.45 -14.25
CA VAL A 286 22.99 -9.03 -12.85
C VAL A 286 21.71 -8.38 -12.34
N MET A 287 21.06 -7.50 -13.12
CA MET A 287 19.77 -6.91 -12.73
C MET A 287 18.68 -7.97 -12.56
N ALA A 288 18.60 -8.94 -13.47
CA ALA A 288 17.64 -10.03 -13.37
C ALA A 288 17.85 -10.85 -12.09
N ALA A 289 19.10 -11.23 -11.80
CA ALA A 289 19.47 -11.91 -10.56
C ALA A 289 19.18 -11.07 -9.32
N PHE A 290 19.45 -9.76 -9.36
CA PHE A 290 19.13 -8.83 -8.28
C PHE A 290 17.62 -8.77 -8.03
N MET A 291 16.82 -8.63 -9.07
CA MET A 291 15.36 -8.61 -8.95
C MET A 291 14.80 -9.95 -8.47
N ASP A 292 15.39 -11.09 -8.82
CA ASP A 292 15.04 -12.40 -8.27
C ASP A 292 15.27 -12.45 -6.75
N ILE A 293 16.40 -11.93 -6.27
CA ILE A 293 16.73 -11.84 -4.85
C ILE A 293 15.75 -10.90 -4.13
N VAL A 294 15.46 -9.72 -4.70
CA VAL A 294 14.50 -8.77 -4.13
C VAL A 294 13.12 -9.43 -3.99
N TYR A 295 12.60 -10.08 -5.02
CA TYR A 295 11.28 -10.73 -4.96
C TYR A 295 11.21 -11.89 -3.97
N SER A 296 12.35 -12.56 -3.75
CA SER A 296 12.44 -13.71 -2.83
C SER A 296 12.62 -13.29 -1.37
N ASN A 297 13.19 -12.10 -1.11
CA ASN A 297 13.63 -11.70 0.24
C ASN A 297 12.99 -10.40 0.76
N TYR A 298 12.49 -9.52 -0.09
CA TYR A 298 11.96 -8.22 0.32
C TYR A 298 10.50 -8.33 0.78
N GLU A 299 10.29 -8.15 2.08
CA GLU A 299 9.01 -8.39 2.74
C GLU A 299 7.82 -7.62 2.15
N PRO A 300 7.93 -6.33 1.75
CA PRO A 300 6.81 -5.62 1.13
C PRO A 300 6.27 -6.27 -0.15
N ILE A 301 7.08 -7.04 -0.89
CA ILE A 301 6.63 -7.80 -2.08
C ILE A 301 6.07 -9.16 -1.67
N LYS A 302 6.80 -9.90 -0.82
CA LYS A 302 6.38 -11.22 -0.34
C LYS A 302 5.04 -11.16 0.39
N GLY A 303 4.83 -10.09 1.16
CA GLY A 303 3.64 -9.84 1.95
C GLY A 303 2.36 -9.62 1.14
N LEU A 304 2.46 -9.23 -0.15
CA LEU A 304 1.29 -8.85 -0.95
C LEU A 304 0.29 -10.00 -1.10
N LYS A 305 0.76 -11.16 -1.56
CA LYS A 305 -0.11 -12.35 -1.74
C LYS A 305 -0.60 -12.88 -0.40
N SER A 306 0.27 -12.86 0.60
CA SER A 306 -0.04 -13.29 1.96
C SER A 306 -1.16 -12.47 2.57
N TYR A 307 -1.17 -11.14 2.36
CA TYR A 307 -2.24 -10.26 2.82
C TYR A 307 -3.62 -10.70 2.29
N PHE A 308 -3.77 -10.82 0.97
CA PHE A 308 -5.04 -11.23 0.36
C PHE A 308 -5.45 -12.65 0.77
N SER A 309 -4.49 -13.58 0.82
CA SER A 309 -4.73 -14.96 1.24
C SER A 309 -5.17 -15.05 2.71
N ASN A 310 -4.55 -14.28 3.59
CA ASN A 310 -4.90 -14.20 5.01
C ASN A 310 -6.31 -13.66 5.19
N ILE A 311 -6.69 -12.60 4.47
CA ILE A 311 -8.08 -12.12 4.48
C ILE A 311 -9.03 -13.21 4.00
N LYS A 312 -8.72 -13.86 2.86
CA LYS A 312 -9.55 -14.93 2.28
C LYS A 312 -9.82 -16.06 3.28
N ASN A 313 -8.79 -16.46 4.02
CA ASN A 313 -8.84 -17.55 4.98
C ASN A 313 -9.61 -17.16 6.26
N ASN A 314 -9.50 -15.91 6.69
CA ASN A 314 -10.12 -15.40 7.91
C ASN A 314 -11.44 -14.66 7.69
N LEU A 315 -11.96 -14.64 6.45
CA LEU A 315 -13.06 -13.80 6.03
C LEU A 315 -14.33 -13.94 6.88
N ASN A 316 -14.68 -15.16 7.30
CA ASN A 316 -15.82 -15.40 8.18
C ASN A 316 -15.68 -14.67 9.53
N SER A 317 -14.47 -14.70 10.10
CA SER A 317 -14.17 -14.03 11.36
C SER A 317 -14.24 -12.52 11.16
N LEU A 318 -13.60 -12.02 10.10
CA LEU A 318 -13.59 -10.59 9.78
C LEU A 318 -15.02 -10.07 9.60
N ILE A 319 -15.87 -10.71 8.79
CA ILE A 319 -17.26 -10.25 8.59
C ILE A 319 -18.10 -10.26 9.88
N ARG A 320 -17.80 -11.16 10.82
CA ARG A 320 -18.53 -11.25 12.10
C ARG A 320 -17.95 -10.37 13.20
N GLU A 321 -16.75 -9.83 12.98
CA GLU A 321 -16.05 -9.00 13.94
C GLU A 321 -16.88 -7.78 14.32
N ARG A 322 -16.90 -7.49 15.62
CA ARG A 322 -17.62 -6.37 16.21
C ARG A 322 -16.64 -5.54 17.01
N GLY A 323 -16.78 -4.23 16.90
CA GLY A 323 -16.06 -3.29 17.72
C GLY A 323 -16.72 -1.92 17.61
N SER A 324 -16.61 -1.15 18.68
CA SER A 324 -17.02 0.24 18.71
C SER A 324 -15.81 1.09 19.10
N PHE A 325 -15.81 2.34 18.66
CA PHE A 325 -14.84 3.32 19.09
C PHE A 325 -15.55 4.35 19.97
N THR A 326 -15.16 4.41 21.24
CA THR A 326 -15.68 5.43 22.16
C THR A 326 -14.94 6.73 21.87
N VAL A 327 -15.69 7.77 21.50
CA VAL A 327 -15.11 9.09 21.27
C VAL A 327 -14.65 9.64 22.63
N PRO A 328 -13.35 9.97 22.80
CA PRO A 328 -12.87 10.62 24.00
C PRO A 328 -13.70 11.86 24.31
N SER A 329 -14.25 11.93 25.52
CA SER A 329 -14.89 13.14 26.01
C SER A 329 -13.92 13.89 26.92
N ALA A 330 -14.01 15.21 26.90
CA ALA A 330 -13.43 16.00 27.97
C ALA A 330 -14.30 15.69 29.19
N ALA A 331 -13.81 14.85 30.11
CA ALA A 331 -14.47 14.71 31.39
C ALA A 331 -14.63 16.11 31.99
N GLY A 332 -15.85 16.44 32.42
CA GLY A 332 -16.18 17.72 33.05
C GLY A 332 -15.44 17.97 34.34
#